data_AF-A0A811QWH1-F1
#
_entry.id   AF-A0A811QWH1-F1
#
_cell.length_a   1.000
_cell.length_b   1.000
_cell.length_c   1.000
_cell.angle_alpha   90.00
_cell.angle_beta   90.00
_cell.angle_gamma   90.00
#
_symmetry.space_group_name_H-M   'P 1'
#
loop_
_entity.id
_entity.type
_entity.pdbx_description
1 polymer ?
#
loop_
_entity_poly.entity_id
_entity_poly.type
_entity_poly.pdbx_seq_one_letter_code
_entity_poly.pdbx_strand_id
1 'polypeptide(L)'
;MAVIEVECLASWKWFLENMNEDLGIENTTPWTITTDKHNGLIPAMEQTFPDSEHRFCVRHLYSNFQGQFKGENLKNQLWACARASTVPRWNQEMDKIKLLNKDAHAWLEKMAPNTWVRAFFSEYPKCDILLNNTCEVFNRYILDSRELPILSMLQRIKGQLMSRHYNKQKEVQEKWGGMLICPKIRKKLARHAEMANTCYAIPSGSGIFEVHDMEWKFVVDIVGRHCTCKRWDLTGIPYSHAVSCLRHERIPEDSVLPWCYSIEAFNSAYGWNIMPCNDKSTWENVGGPQVKPPVYEKKVGRPPKARRKAAHEVCGPNGPRLTKHGLTMHCSHCGEPGHNSATYARKKAGEPAVKKSNKATPTTVELDQQPREQLATV
;
A
#
# COMPACT_ATOMS: atom_id res chain seq x y z
N MET A 1 -15.76 11.49 -8.84
CA MET A 1 -14.58 12.33 -8.51
C MET A 1 -15.11 13.70 -8.18
N ALA A 2 -14.64 14.30 -7.09
CA ALA A 2 -15.06 15.64 -6.68
C ALA A 2 -13.89 16.62 -6.70
N VAL A 3 -14.17 17.89 -7.00
CA VAL A 3 -13.25 19.01 -6.82
C VAL A 3 -13.83 19.86 -5.70
N ILE A 4 -13.07 19.97 -4.61
CA ILE A 4 -13.48 20.68 -3.39
C ILE A 4 -12.46 21.78 -3.08
N GLU A 5 -12.91 22.82 -2.37
CA GLU A 5 -12.07 23.98 -2.05
C GLU A 5 -10.98 23.64 -1.02
N VAL A 6 -11.35 22.90 0.03
CA VAL A 6 -10.49 22.56 1.15
C VAL A 6 -10.79 21.15 1.66
N GLU A 7 -9.75 20.41 2.02
CA GLU A 7 -9.85 19.12 2.72
C GLU A 7 -10.23 19.35 4.19
N CYS A 8 -11.52 19.54 4.47
CA CYS A 8 -12.07 19.67 5.81
C CYS A 8 -13.20 18.66 6.05
N LEU A 9 -13.68 18.56 7.29
CA LEU A 9 -14.79 17.67 7.66
C LEU A 9 -16.02 17.92 6.78
N ALA A 10 -16.42 19.17 6.56
CA ALA A 10 -17.59 19.50 5.76
C ALA A 10 -17.47 18.99 4.31
N SER A 11 -16.32 19.21 3.66
CA SER A 11 -16.09 18.73 2.29
C SER A 11 -16.06 17.21 2.20
N TRP A 12 -15.44 16.53 3.18
CA TRP A 12 -15.40 15.07 3.21
C TRP A 12 -16.79 14.47 3.46
N LYS A 13 -17.54 15.04 4.40
CA LYS A 13 -18.92 14.62 4.69
C LYS A 13 -19.80 14.79 3.45
N TRP A 14 -19.79 15.97 2.83
CA TRP A 14 -20.52 16.22 1.59
C TRP A 14 -20.14 15.20 0.50
N PHE A 15 -18.85 14.94 0.29
CA PHE A 15 -18.42 13.96 -0.71
C PHE A 15 -18.92 12.54 -0.41
N LEU A 16 -18.83 12.10 0.85
CA LEU A 16 -19.26 10.77 1.27
C LEU A 16 -20.77 10.61 1.21
N GLU A 17 -21.55 11.64 1.55
CA GLU A 17 -23.02 11.64 1.43
C GLU A 17 -23.46 11.51 -0.03
N ASN A 18 -22.88 12.31 -0.94
CA ASN A 18 -23.18 12.20 -2.37
C ASN A 18 -22.77 10.83 -2.92
N MET A 19 -21.62 10.29 -2.50
CA MET A 19 -21.19 8.95 -2.89
C MET A 19 -22.15 7.87 -2.38
N ASN A 20 -22.69 8.03 -1.16
CA ASN A 20 -23.65 7.11 -0.57
C ASN A 20 -24.97 7.10 -1.36
N GLU A 21 -25.46 8.28 -1.71
CA GLU A 21 -26.67 8.49 -2.52
C GLU A 21 -26.51 7.97 -3.95
N ASP A 22 -25.43 8.35 -4.64
CA ASP A 22 -25.13 7.92 -6.03
C ASP A 22 -25.01 6.40 -6.16
N LEU A 23 -24.50 5.73 -5.13
CA LEU A 23 -24.34 4.28 -5.09
C LEU A 23 -25.58 3.55 -4.54
N GLY A 24 -26.61 4.27 -4.08
CA GLY A 24 -27.82 3.70 -3.49
C GLY A 24 -27.53 2.84 -2.25
N ILE A 25 -26.60 3.27 -1.41
CA ILE A 25 -26.18 2.49 -0.23
C ILE A 25 -27.14 2.76 0.92
N GLU A 26 -28.03 1.81 1.17
CA GLU A 26 -28.96 1.83 2.33
C GLU A 26 -28.34 1.18 3.58
N ASN A 27 -27.56 0.12 3.39
CA ASN A 27 -26.87 -0.59 4.47
C ASN A 27 -25.36 -0.41 4.33
N THR A 28 -24.74 0.19 5.35
CA THR A 28 -23.30 0.49 5.35
C THR A 28 -22.45 -0.67 5.91
N THR A 29 -23.03 -1.64 6.62
CA THR A 29 -22.34 -2.79 7.20
C THR A 29 -21.49 -3.62 6.22
N PRO A 30 -21.93 -3.95 4.99
CA PRO A 30 -21.13 -4.76 4.06
C PRO A 30 -19.96 -3.98 3.44
N TRP A 31 -19.84 -2.68 3.69
CA TRP A 31 -18.78 -1.88 3.10
C TRP A 31 -17.51 -1.89 3.96
N THR A 32 -16.38 -2.04 3.29
CA THR A 32 -15.05 -1.85 3.90
C THR A 32 -14.39 -0.67 3.22
N ILE A 33 -14.03 0.33 4.01
CA ILE A 33 -13.49 1.58 3.50
C ILE A 33 -12.06 1.71 4.03
N THR A 34 -11.11 1.91 3.11
CA THR A 34 -9.70 2.06 3.45
C THR A 34 -9.24 3.47 3.13
N THR A 35 -8.78 4.20 4.14
CA THR A 35 -8.37 5.60 3.95
C THR A 35 -6.97 5.89 4.49
N ASP A 36 -6.49 7.08 4.16
CA ASP A 36 -5.34 7.67 4.83
C ASP A 36 -5.84 8.29 6.16
N LYS A 37 -4.99 8.32 7.19
CA LYS A 37 -5.35 8.84 8.53
C LYS A 37 -5.37 10.37 8.53
N HIS A 38 -6.38 10.97 7.92
CA HIS A 38 -6.58 12.42 7.85
C HIS A 38 -7.64 12.90 8.85
N ASN A 39 -7.35 13.99 9.56
CA ASN A 39 -8.15 14.46 10.71
C ASN A 39 -9.61 14.81 10.36
N GLY A 40 -9.89 15.30 9.14
CA GLY A 40 -11.26 15.60 8.71
C GLY A 40 -12.04 14.41 8.17
N LEU A 41 -11.35 13.32 7.78
CA LEU A 41 -11.96 12.19 7.10
C LEU A 41 -12.53 11.16 8.09
N ILE A 42 -11.81 10.87 9.17
CA ILE A 42 -12.28 9.94 10.22
C ILE A 42 -13.65 10.35 10.78
N PRO A 43 -13.86 11.59 11.26
CA PRO A 43 -15.18 12.01 11.75
C PRO A 43 -16.26 12.05 10.65
N ALA A 44 -15.89 12.28 9.39
CA ALA A 44 -16.85 12.21 8.29
C ALA A 44 -17.31 10.77 8.06
N MET A 45 -16.36 9.83 8.07
CA MET A 45 -16.60 8.39 7.94
C MET A 45 -17.52 7.86 9.05
N GLU A 46 -17.27 8.23 10.30
CA GLU A 46 -18.12 7.83 11.44
C GLU A 46 -19.56 8.35 11.32
N GLN A 47 -19.77 9.48 10.64
CA GLN A 47 -21.10 10.06 10.44
C GLN A 47 -21.85 9.45 9.25
N THR A 48 -21.16 9.10 8.17
CA THR A 48 -21.81 8.66 6.91
C THR A 48 -21.79 7.13 6.74
N PHE A 49 -20.80 6.45 7.30
CA PHE A 49 -20.59 5.00 7.21
C PHE A 49 -20.32 4.40 8.61
N PRO A 50 -21.23 4.58 9.59
CA PRO A 50 -21.00 4.19 10.98
C PRO A 50 -20.79 2.69 11.17
N ASP A 51 -21.46 1.86 10.36
CA ASP A 51 -21.40 0.39 10.50
C ASP A 51 -20.35 -0.25 9.59
N SER A 52 -19.71 0.53 8.72
CA SER A 52 -18.67 0.04 7.81
C SER A 52 -17.36 -0.21 8.54
N GLU A 53 -16.65 -1.25 8.14
CA GLU A 53 -15.29 -1.46 8.64
C GLU A 53 -14.33 -0.42 8.04
N HIS A 54 -13.78 0.44 8.90
CA HIS A 54 -12.80 1.46 8.51
C HIS A 54 -11.37 1.00 8.76
N ARG A 55 -10.59 0.88 7.69
CA ARG A 55 -9.18 0.46 7.71
C ARG A 55 -8.25 1.61 7.36
N PHE A 56 -7.09 1.66 8.00
CA PHE A 56 -6.04 2.64 7.72
C PHE A 56 -4.94 2.03 6.86
N CYS A 57 -4.46 2.82 5.90
CA CYS A 57 -3.26 2.48 5.14
C CYS A 57 -2.03 2.40 6.07
N VAL A 58 -1.46 1.20 6.22
CA VAL A 58 -0.31 0.93 7.11
C VAL A 58 0.93 1.72 6.70
N ARG A 59 1.07 2.10 5.42
CA ARG A 59 2.16 2.99 5.01
C ARG A 59 2.04 4.39 5.60
N HIS A 60 0.83 4.94 5.65
CA HIS A 60 0.59 6.25 6.26
C HIS A 60 0.66 6.17 7.78
N LEU A 61 0.18 5.06 8.36
CA LEU A 61 0.43 4.73 9.75
C LEU A 61 1.94 4.75 10.07
N TYR A 62 2.74 4.04 9.28
CA TYR A 62 4.18 3.99 9.42
C TYR A 62 4.82 5.38 9.26
N SER A 63 4.33 6.22 8.35
CA SER A 63 4.86 7.57 8.17
C SER A 63 4.67 8.44 9.42
N ASN A 64 3.50 8.33 10.08
CA ASN A 64 3.24 9.00 11.35
C ASN A 64 4.09 8.40 12.48
N PHE A 65 4.18 7.08 12.53
CA PHE A 65 4.98 6.34 13.51
C PHE A 65 6.47 6.71 13.42
N GLN A 66 7.05 6.74 12.21
CA GLN A 66 8.46 7.08 11.99
C GLN A 66 8.79 8.53 12.36
N GLY A 67 7.79 9.42 12.38
CA GLY A 67 7.95 10.79 12.87
C GLY A 67 8.43 10.83 14.32
N GLN A 68 8.00 9.88 15.16
CA GLN A 68 8.35 9.77 16.58
C GLN A 68 9.37 8.65 16.83
N PHE A 69 9.22 7.51 16.16
CA PHE A 69 9.97 6.28 16.41
C PHE A 69 10.79 5.89 15.17
N LYS A 70 12.07 6.25 15.15
CA LYS A 70 12.96 5.98 14.02
C LYS A 70 13.67 4.63 14.19
N GLY A 71 13.86 3.93 13.08
CA GLY A 71 14.69 2.72 13.02
C GLY A 71 14.08 1.64 12.13
N GLU A 72 14.93 0.95 11.37
CA GLU A 72 14.49 -0.12 10.46
C GLU A 72 13.92 -1.31 11.23
N ASN A 73 14.44 -1.61 12.43
CA ASN A 73 13.91 -2.66 13.30
C ASN A 73 12.46 -2.39 13.71
N LEU A 74 12.16 -1.17 14.17
CA LEU A 74 10.80 -0.79 14.56
C LEU A 74 9.85 -0.77 13.36
N LYS A 75 10.32 -0.31 12.19
CA LYS A 75 9.56 -0.39 10.94
C LYS A 75 9.20 -1.84 10.59
N ASN A 76 10.19 -2.73 10.57
CA ASN A 76 9.99 -4.14 10.22
C ASN A 76 9.04 -4.81 11.21
N GLN A 77 9.17 -4.47 12.49
CA GLN A 77 8.32 -5.00 13.54
C GLN A 77 6.87 -4.48 13.46
N LEU A 78 6.67 -3.20 13.15
CA LEU A 78 5.34 -2.63 12.85
C LEU A 78 4.67 -3.39 11.69
N TRP A 79 5.43 -3.64 10.62
CA TRP A 79 4.95 -4.40 9.48
C TRP A 79 4.65 -5.87 9.82
N ALA A 80 5.41 -6.47 10.74
CA ALA A 80 5.12 -7.82 11.24
C ALA A 80 3.80 -7.84 12.02
N CYS A 81 3.56 -6.85 12.89
CA CYS A 81 2.29 -6.67 13.60
C CYS A 81 1.13 -6.54 12.62
N ALA A 82 1.21 -5.61 11.66
CA ALA A 82 0.13 -5.36 10.71
C ALA A 82 -0.21 -6.59 9.85
N ARG A 83 0.80 -7.39 9.48
CA ARG A 83 0.65 -8.60 8.66
C ARG A 83 0.22 -9.84 9.45
N ALA A 84 0.27 -9.80 10.77
CA ALA A 84 -0.16 -10.91 11.62
C ALA A 84 -1.63 -11.24 11.30
N SER A 85 -1.89 -12.51 10.97
CA SER A 85 -3.21 -12.99 10.56
C SER A 85 -4.01 -13.57 11.72
N THR A 86 -3.38 -13.83 12.87
CA THR A 86 -4.02 -14.39 14.06
C THR A 86 -3.69 -13.53 15.27
N VAL A 87 -4.60 -13.48 16.24
CA VAL A 87 -4.41 -12.70 17.48
C VAL A 87 -3.17 -13.17 18.27
N PRO A 88 -2.91 -14.48 18.44
CA PRO A 88 -1.69 -14.92 19.12
C PRO A 88 -0.42 -14.44 18.42
N ARG A 89 -0.39 -14.47 17.08
CA ARG A 89 0.78 -13.97 16.33
C ARG A 89 0.93 -12.46 16.51
N TRP A 90 -0.18 -11.71 16.49
CA TRP A 90 -0.13 -10.27 16.72
C TRP A 90 0.40 -9.93 18.11
N ASN A 91 -0.06 -10.61 19.17
CA ASN A 91 0.44 -10.44 20.53
C ASN A 91 1.96 -10.65 20.60
N GLN A 92 2.47 -11.74 20.01
CA GLN A 92 3.91 -12.01 19.95
C GLN A 92 4.70 -10.90 19.24
N GLU A 93 4.15 -10.34 18.16
CA GLU A 93 4.82 -9.25 17.45
C GLU A 93 4.73 -7.92 18.23
N MET A 94 3.64 -7.67 18.97
CA MET A 94 3.51 -6.51 19.88
C MET A 94 4.49 -6.60 21.05
N ASP A 95 4.67 -7.79 21.65
CA ASP A 95 5.65 -8.01 22.72
C ASP A 95 7.07 -7.70 22.25
N LYS A 96 7.43 -8.07 21.02
CA LYS A 96 8.72 -7.69 20.43
C LYS A 96 8.86 -6.17 20.26
N ILE A 97 7.80 -5.44 19.89
CA ILE A 97 7.84 -3.97 19.90
C ILE A 97 8.09 -3.45 21.31
N LYS A 98 7.41 -4.00 22.31
CA LYS A 98 7.55 -3.60 23.71
C LYS A 98 8.98 -3.77 24.22
N LEU A 99 9.66 -4.85 23.81
CA LEU A 99 11.07 -5.09 24.11
C LEU A 99 11.99 -4.09 23.40
N LEU A 100 11.69 -3.73 22.14
CA LEU A 100 12.50 -2.78 21.37
C LEU A 100 12.31 -1.33 21.85
N ASN A 101 11.06 -0.92 22.12
CA ASN A 101 10.71 0.42 22.55
C ASN A 101 9.30 0.43 23.18
N LYS A 102 9.23 0.70 24.50
CA LYS A 102 7.98 0.73 25.26
C LYS A 102 7.03 1.86 24.83
N ASP A 103 7.57 3.01 24.44
CA ASP A 103 6.76 4.16 24.01
C ASP A 103 6.12 3.89 22.64
N ALA A 104 6.85 3.22 21.74
CA ALA A 104 6.33 2.78 20.45
C ALA A 104 5.18 1.77 20.61
N HIS A 105 5.32 0.85 21.57
CA HIS A 105 4.24 -0.07 21.93
C HIS A 105 3.01 0.67 22.45
N ALA A 106 3.18 1.56 23.43
CA ALA A 106 2.09 2.34 23.99
C ALA A 106 1.42 3.25 22.94
N TRP A 107 2.16 3.70 21.92
CA TRP A 107 1.60 4.44 20.80
C TRP A 107 0.67 3.57 19.93
N LEU A 108 1.06 2.32 19.68
CA LEU A 108 0.25 1.38 18.89
C LEU A 108 -0.98 0.87 19.65
N GLU A 109 -0.88 0.68 20.97
CA GLU A 109 -2.03 0.28 21.80
C GLU A 109 -3.16 1.31 21.82
N LYS A 110 -2.87 2.59 21.59
CA LYS A 110 -3.90 3.63 21.46
C LYS A 110 -4.79 3.45 20.22
N MET A 111 -4.39 2.60 19.28
CA MET A 111 -5.11 2.37 18.04
C MET A 111 -5.85 1.04 18.07
N ALA A 112 -7.15 1.09 17.74
CA ALA A 112 -7.98 -0.09 17.60
C ALA A 112 -7.37 -1.06 16.55
N PRO A 113 -7.02 -2.31 16.93
CA PRO A 113 -6.30 -3.23 16.04
C PRO A 113 -7.03 -3.58 14.74
N ASN A 114 -8.37 -3.62 14.77
CA ASN A 114 -9.23 -3.83 13.59
C ASN A 114 -9.04 -2.77 12.49
N THR A 115 -8.43 -1.62 12.80
CA THR A 115 -8.17 -0.59 11.79
C THR A 115 -6.88 -0.82 11.00
N TRP A 116 -5.94 -1.65 11.47
CA TRP A 116 -4.62 -1.76 10.81
C TRP A 116 -3.95 -3.15 10.84
N VAL A 117 -4.55 -4.13 11.52
CA VAL A 117 -4.01 -5.48 11.69
C VAL A 117 -4.93 -6.52 11.09
N ARG A 118 -4.40 -7.36 10.19
CA ARG A 118 -5.17 -8.42 9.51
C ARG A 118 -5.87 -9.39 10.45
N ALA A 119 -5.26 -9.70 11.59
CA ALA A 119 -5.83 -10.58 12.60
C ALA A 119 -7.22 -10.12 13.09
N PHE A 120 -7.52 -8.83 13.02
CA PHE A 120 -8.76 -8.24 13.50
C PHE A 120 -9.68 -7.75 12.38
N PHE A 121 -9.27 -7.91 11.12
CA PHE A 121 -10.11 -7.57 9.99
C PHE A 121 -11.28 -8.53 9.87
N SER A 122 -12.40 -8.00 9.42
CA SER A 122 -13.54 -8.76 8.93
C SER A 122 -13.13 -9.66 7.76
N GLU A 123 -13.71 -10.86 7.75
CA GLU A 123 -13.53 -11.83 6.67
C GLU A 123 -14.33 -11.46 5.43
N TYR A 124 -15.31 -10.57 5.55
CA TYR A 124 -16.00 -9.93 4.43
C TYR A 124 -15.36 -8.57 4.15
N PRO A 125 -15.13 -8.15 2.88
CA PRO A 125 -15.51 -8.79 1.60
C PRO A 125 -14.40 -9.65 0.99
N LYS A 126 -13.65 -10.43 1.78
CA LYS A 126 -12.49 -11.22 1.31
C LYS A 126 -11.31 -10.37 0.84
N CYS A 127 -10.96 -9.35 1.63
CA CYS A 127 -9.86 -8.42 1.35
C CYS A 127 -8.85 -8.38 2.51
N ASP A 128 -7.55 -8.59 2.23
CA ASP A 128 -6.45 -8.50 3.21
C ASP A 128 -5.52 -7.28 2.98
N ILE A 129 -5.97 -6.31 2.19
CA ILE A 129 -5.15 -5.17 1.77
C ILE A 129 -4.82 -4.29 2.99
N LEU A 130 -3.52 -4.00 3.16
CA LEU A 130 -2.98 -3.09 4.18
C LEU A 130 -2.47 -1.77 3.59
N LEU A 131 -2.46 -1.66 2.27
CA LEU A 131 -1.83 -0.60 1.52
C LEU A 131 -2.83 0.08 0.61
N ASN A 132 -2.77 1.40 0.54
CA ASN A 132 -3.56 2.17 -0.40
C ASN A 132 -2.91 2.27 -1.80
N ASN A 133 -2.34 1.15 -2.28
CA ASN A 133 -1.62 1.10 -3.56
C ASN A 133 -2.50 1.50 -4.73
N THR A 134 -3.81 1.20 -4.67
CA THR A 134 -4.77 1.56 -5.71
C THR A 134 -4.90 3.08 -5.84
N CYS A 135 -5.03 3.82 -4.73
CA CYS A 135 -5.07 5.27 -4.79
C CYS A 135 -3.73 5.86 -5.24
N GLU A 136 -2.60 5.24 -4.93
CA GLU A 136 -1.29 5.73 -5.40
C GLU A 136 -1.12 5.58 -6.91
N VAL A 137 -1.54 4.45 -7.47
CA VAL A 137 -1.55 4.24 -8.92
C VAL A 137 -2.47 5.24 -9.58
N PHE A 138 -3.65 5.50 -9.00
CA PHE A 138 -4.57 6.51 -9.50
C PHE A 138 -3.99 7.93 -9.42
N ASN A 139 -3.40 8.31 -8.28
CA ASN A 139 -2.77 9.61 -8.07
C ASN A 139 -1.63 9.87 -9.06
N ARG A 140 -0.83 8.85 -9.37
CA ARG A 140 0.17 8.93 -10.43
C ARG A 140 -0.46 9.05 -11.82
N TYR A 141 -1.56 8.34 -12.05
CA TYR A 141 -2.26 8.31 -13.33
C TYR A 141 -2.84 9.67 -13.73
N ILE A 142 -3.31 10.46 -12.75
CA ILE A 142 -3.89 11.78 -12.97
C ILE A 142 -2.90 12.94 -12.75
N LEU A 143 -1.63 12.66 -12.48
CA LEU A 143 -0.66 13.66 -12.02
C LEU A 143 -0.51 14.82 -13.01
N ASP A 144 -0.36 14.51 -14.30
CA ASP A 144 -0.26 15.54 -15.35
C ASP A 144 -1.58 16.29 -15.54
N SER A 145 -2.71 15.57 -15.45
CA SER A 145 -4.05 16.15 -15.60
C SER A 145 -4.34 17.19 -14.51
N ARG A 146 -3.79 17.01 -13.31
CA ARG A 146 -3.96 17.93 -12.16
C ARG A 146 -3.28 19.29 -12.35
N GLU A 147 -2.38 19.43 -13.32
CA GLU A 147 -1.73 20.72 -13.64
C GLU A 147 -2.58 21.59 -14.58
N LEU A 148 -3.67 21.05 -15.12
CA LEU A 148 -4.55 21.74 -16.06
C LEU A 148 -5.62 22.58 -15.32
N PRO A 149 -6.19 23.62 -15.95
CA PRO A 149 -7.39 24.28 -15.46
C PRO A 149 -8.51 23.26 -15.19
N ILE A 150 -9.38 23.53 -14.21
CA ILE A 150 -10.38 22.56 -13.70
C ILE A 150 -11.14 21.85 -14.82
N LEU A 151 -11.68 22.59 -15.79
CA LEU A 151 -12.42 22.00 -16.90
C LEU A 151 -11.56 21.03 -17.73
N SER A 152 -10.35 21.46 -18.10
CA SER A 152 -9.40 20.64 -18.86
C SER A 152 -8.90 19.44 -18.06
N MET A 153 -8.71 19.59 -16.74
CA MET A 153 -8.38 18.48 -15.83
C MET A 153 -9.48 17.42 -15.85
N LEU A 154 -10.74 17.82 -15.66
CA LEU A 154 -11.88 16.90 -15.67
C LEU A 154 -12.03 16.18 -17.01
N GLN A 155 -11.93 16.91 -18.12
CA GLN A 155 -11.99 16.34 -19.47
C GLN A 155 -10.84 15.36 -19.74
N ARG A 156 -9.62 15.70 -19.32
CA ARG A 156 -8.45 14.83 -19.46
C ARG A 156 -8.61 13.55 -18.65
N ILE A 157 -9.05 13.66 -17.39
CA ILE A 157 -9.29 12.50 -16.52
C ILE A 157 -10.41 11.63 -17.08
N LYS A 158 -11.52 12.22 -17.56
CA LYS A 158 -12.59 11.48 -18.24
C LYS A 158 -12.04 10.67 -19.42
N GLY A 159 -11.30 11.30 -20.33
CA GLY A 159 -10.72 10.62 -21.50
C GLY A 159 -9.74 9.51 -21.11
N GLN A 160 -8.93 9.74 -20.08
CA GLN A 160 -8.06 8.72 -19.50
C GLN A 160 -8.85 7.50 -18.99
N LEU A 161 -9.90 7.73 -18.18
CA LEU A 161 -10.75 6.67 -17.65
C LEU A 161 -11.48 5.90 -18.77
N MET A 162 -12.00 6.60 -19.79
CA MET A 162 -12.61 5.98 -20.98
C MET A 162 -11.63 5.02 -21.67
N SER A 163 -10.42 5.49 -22.00
CA SER A 163 -9.40 4.64 -22.63
C SER A 163 -9.00 3.47 -21.74
N ARG A 164 -8.97 3.67 -20.41
CA ARG A 164 -8.66 2.59 -19.46
C ARG A 164 -9.75 1.52 -19.45
N HIS A 165 -11.03 1.90 -19.38
CA HIS A 165 -12.15 0.95 -19.42
C HIS A 165 -12.12 0.13 -20.72
N TYR A 166 -12.02 0.82 -21.86
CA TYR A 166 -11.91 0.17 -23.17
C TYR A 166 -10.73 -0.82 -23.25
N ASN A 167 -9.54 -0.40 -22.82
CA ASN A 167 -8.37 -1.27 -22.83
C ASN A 167 -8.52 -2.49 -21.89
N LYS A 168 -9.25 -2.36 -20.78
CA LYS A 168 -9.54 -3.48 -19.88
C LYS A 168 -10.52 -4.47 -20.49
N GLN A 169 -11.57 -3.99 -21.14
CA GLN A 169 -12.50 -4.86 -21.87
C GLN A 169 -11.78 -5.61 -23.00
N LYS A 170 -10.95 -4.93 -23.79
CA LYS A 170 -10.10 -5.56 -24.80
C LYS A 170 -9.13 -6.60 -24.24
N GLU A 171 -8.48 -6.30 -23.11
CA GLU A 171 -7.56 -7.23 -22.46
C GLU A 171 -8.24 -8.56 -22.12
N VAL A 172 -9.49 -8.53 -21.66
CA VAL A 172 -10.28 -9.76 -21.39
C VAL A 172 -10.53 -10.53 -22.68
N GLN A 173 -11.05 -9.86 -23.71
CA GLN A 173 -11.41 -10.48 -25.00
C GLN A 173 -10.20 -11.09 -25.71
N GLU A 174 -9.09 -10.35 -25.77
CA GLU A 174 -7.92 -10.69 -26.57
C GLU A 174 -6.95 -11.63 -25.83
N LYS A 175 -6.84 -11.54 -24.50
CA LYS A 175 -5.77 -12.22 -23.74
C LYS A 175 -6.24 -13.27 -22.75
N TRP A 176 -7.50 -13.22 -22.29
CA TRP A 176 -7.95 -14.10 -21.20
C TRP A 176 -8.71 -15.33 -21.68
N GLY A 177 -8.88 -15.51 -23.00
CA GLY A 177 -9.12 -16.80 -23.66
C GLY A 177 -10.13 -17.74 -22.98
N GLY A 178 -11.33 -17.25 -22.63
CA GLY A 178 -12.40 -18.08 -22.03
C GLY A 178 -12.11 -18.60 -20.61
N MET A 179 -11.10 -18.07 -19.92
CA MET A 179 -10.81 -18.43 -18.53
C MET A 179 -12.01 -18.10 -17.60
N LEU A 180 -12.16 -18.85 -16.50
CA LEU A 180 -13.21 -18.56 -15.51
C LEU A 180 -12.71 -17.61 -14.41
N ILE A 181 -11.42 -17.66 -14.09
CA ILE A 181 -10.79 -16.93 -12.98
C ILE A 181 -9.74 -15.94 -13.49
N CYS A 182 -9.71 -14.74 -12.90
CA CYS A 182 -8.77 -13.69 -13.24
C CYS A 182 -7.28 -14.17 -13.18
N PRO A 183 -6.44 -13.85 -14.19
CA PRO A 183 -5.08 -14.38 -14.29
C PRO A 183 -4.19 -14.12 -13.07
N LYS A 184 -4.30 -12.95 -12.44
CA LYS A 184 -3.54 -12.62 -11.22
C LYS A 184 -3.89 -13.52 -10.04
N ILE A 185 -5.16 -13.94 -9.94
CA ILE A 185 -5.63 -14.82 -8.88
C ILE A 185 -5.12 -16.24 -9.14
N ARG A 186 -5.20 -16.74 -10.38
CA ARG A 186 -4.57 -18.03 -10.76
C ARG A 186 -3.07 -18.06 -10.46
N LYS A 187 -2.34 -16.98 -10.77
CA LYS A 187 -0.92 -16.87 -10.43
C LYS A 187 -0.67 -16.91 -8.91
N LYS A 188 -1.54 -16.27 -8.12
CA LYS A 188 -1.46 -16.32 -6.65
C LYS A 188 -1.75 -17.73 -6.13
N LEU A 189 -2.74 -18.41 -6.72
CA LEU A 189 -3.14 -19.77 -6.38
C LEU A 189 -2.02 -20.78 -6.70
N ALA A 190 -1.44 -20.71 -7.90
CA ALA A 190 -0.29 -21.54 -8.28
C ALA A 190 0.89 -21.40 -7.31
N ARG A 191 1.14 -20.19 -6.79
CA ARG A 191 2.15 -19.98 -5.76
C ARG A 191 1.77 -20.64 -4.43
N HIS A 192 0.50 -20.60 -4.03
CA HIS A 192 0.03 -21.32 -2.84
C HIS A 192 0.08 -22.83 -3.03
N ALA A 193 -0.17 -23.31 -4.24
CA ALA A 193 -0.05 -24.70 -4.63
C ALA A 193 1.41 -25.19 -4.54
N GLU A 194 2.38 -24.37 -4.94
CA GLU A 194 3.80 -24.68 -4.73
C GLU A 194 4.16 -24.75 -3.24
N MET A 195 3.68 -23.78 -2.45
CA MET A 195 3.89 -23.78 -0.99
C MET A 195 3.18 -24.95 -0.29
N ALA A 196 2.12 -25.51 -0.89
CA ALA A 196 1.42 -26.67 -0.34
C ALA A 196 2.27 -27.95 -0.40
N ASN A 197 3.34 -27.98 -1.19
CA ASN A 197 4.24 -29.13 -1.28
C ASN A 197 4.99 -29.41 0.04
N THR A 198 5.09 -28.43 0.94
CA THR A 198 5.70 -28.59 2.27
C THR A 198 4.67 -28.88 3.38
N CYS A 199 3.38 -28.96 3.02
CA CYS A 199 2.29 -29.19 3.98
C CYS A 199 1.95 -30.68 4.02
N TYR A 200 1.80 -31.23 5.23
CA TYR A 200 1.34 -32.60 5.45
C TYR A 200 -0.07 -32.60 6.03
N ALA A 201 -1.05 -32.97 5.22
CA ALA A 201 -2.47 -32.98 5.58
C ALA A 201 -2.89 -34.36 6.11
N ILE A 202 -3.53 -34.38 7.28
CA ILE A 202 -4.06 -35.57 7.96
C ILE A 202 -5.58 -35.41 8.08
N PRO A 203 -6.38 -36.24 7.41
CA PRO A 203 -7.84 -36.16 7.49
C PRO A 203 -8.34 -36.57 8.87
N SER A 204 -9.23 -35.77 9.45
CA SER A 204 -9.98 -36.08 10.68
C SER A 204 -11.40 -36.58 10.37
N GLY A 205 -11.87 -36.39 9.14
CA GLY A 205 -13.23 -36.70 8.68
C GLY A 205 -14.08 -35.44 8.45
N SER A 206 -15.20 -35.58 7.75
CA SER A 206 -16.16 -34.50 7.45
C SER A 206 -15.56 -33.25 6.78
N GLY A 207 -14.48 -33.40 6.01
CA GLY A 207 -13.78 -32.27 5.38
C GLY A 207 -12.88 -31.47 6.34
N ILE A 208 -12.59 -31.99 7.53
CA ILE A 208 -11.68 -31.38 8.51
C ILE A 208 -10.32 -32.09 8.47
N PHE A 209 -9.25 -31.30 8.52
CA PHE A 209 -7.86 -31.77 8.45
C PHE A 209 -7.00 -31.12 9.52
N GLU A 210 -6.08 -31.90 10.09
CA GLU A 210 -4.88 -31.37 10.75
C GLU A 210 -3.78 -31.25 9.70
N VAL A 211 -3.22 -30.05 9.52
CA VAL A 211 -2.14 -29.79 8.57
C VAL A 211 -0.89 -29.37 9.31
N HIS A 212 0.20 -30.10 9.08
CA HIS A 212 1.53 -29.75 9.56
C HIS A 212 2.27 -28.96 8.49
N ASP A 213 2.80 -27.81 8.85
CA ASP A 213 3.64 -26.96 8.00
C ASP A 213 4.84 -26.49 8.83
N MET A 214 5.98 -27.13 8.59
CA MET A 214 7.19 -26.98 9.40
C MET A 214 6.92 -27.33 10.88
N GLU A 215 7.08 -26.36 11.79
CA GLU A 215 6.87 -26.53 13.24
C GLU A 215 5.43 -26.21 13.67
N TRP A 216 4.57 -25.79 12.73
CA TRP A 216 3.24 -25.29 13.03
C TRP A 216 2.17 -26.28 12.61
N LYS A 217 1.11 -26.35 13.42
CA LYS A 217 -0.08 -27.12 13.13
C LYS A 217 -1.26 -26.19 12.88
N PHE A 218 -2.06 -26.53 11.87
CA PHE A 218 -3.26 -25.79 11.49
C PHE A 218 -4.44 -26.74 11.37
N VAL A 219 -5.63 -26.24 11.66
CA VAL A 219 -6.88 -26.95 11.38
C VAL A 219 -7.50 -26.31 10.15
N VAL A 220 -7.85 -27.13 9.17
CA VAL A 220 -8.49 -26.72 7.93
C VAL A 220 -9.84 -27.39 7.84
N ASP A 221 -10.88 -26.61 7.59
CA ASP A 221 -12.20 -27.10 7.20
C ASP A 221 -12.45 -26.68 5.75
N ILE A 222 -12.40 -27.66 4.84
CA ILE A 222 -12.59 -27.39 3.40
C ILE A 222 -14.05 -27.13 3.03
N VAL A 223 -15.01 -27.58 3.83
CA VAL A 223 -16.44 -27.36 3.60
C VAL A 223 -16.81 -25.95 4.04
N GLY A 224 -16.40 -25.56 5.25
CA GLY A 224 -16.55 -24.21 5.80
C GLY A 224 -15.62 -23.17 5.16
N ARG A 225 -14.66 -23.60 4.33
CA ARG A 225 -13.62 -22.75 3.70
C ARG A 225 -12.81 -21.98 4.74
N HIS A 226 -12.50 -22.66 5.83
CA HIS A 226 -11.85 -22.09 7.01
C HIS A 226 -10.46 -22.67 7.20
N CYS A 227 -9.53 -21.84 7.69
CA CYS A 227 -8.23 -22.30 8.16
C CYS A 227 -7.81 -21.50 9.38
N THR A 228 -7.29 -22.16 10.42
CA THR A 228 -6.85 -21.46 11.64
C THR A 228 -5.70 -20.49 11.41
N CYS A 229 -5.04 -20.51 10.25
CA CYS A 229 -4.10 -19.47 9.84
C CYS A 229 -4.77 -18.15 9.43
N LYS A 230 -6.11 -18.09 9.34
CA LYS A 230 -6.99 -16.96 8.94
C LYS A 230 -6.79 -16.43 7.51
N ARG A 231 -5.79 -16.92 6.76
CA ARG A 231 -5.46 -16.38 5.43
C ARG A 231 -6.50 -16.74 4.37
N TRP A 232 -7.06 -17.95 4.47
CA TRP A 232 -8.16 -18.36 3.59
C TRP A 232 -9.41 -17.54 3.90
N ASP A 233 -9.74 -17.38 5.18
CA ASP A 233 -10.90 -16.63 5.65
C ASP A 233 -10.88 -15.17 5.19
N LEU A 234 -9.74 -14.50 5.35
CA LEU A 234 -9.57 -13.08 5.00
C LEU A 234 -9.55 -12.81 3.50
N THR A 235 -9.07 -13.74 2.67
CA THR A 235 -8.89 -13.50 1.24
C THR A 235 -9.84 -14.30 0.36
N GLY A 236 -10.47 -15.35 0.90
CA GLY A 236 -11.22 -16.34 0.14
C GLY A 236 -10.37 -17.20 -0.81
N ILE A 237 -9.08 -16.94 -0.94
CA ILE A 237 -8.17 -17.71 -1.77
C ILE A 237 -7.54 -18.79 -0.88
N PRO A 238 -7.66 -20.08 -1.23
CA PRO A 238 -7.09 -21.14 -0.42
C PRO A 238 -5.56 -20.95 -0.31
N TYR A 239 -5.08 -20.91 0.92
CA TYR A 239 -3.64 -20.82 1.22
C TYR A 239 -3.01 -22.23 1.16
N SER A 240 -1.68 -22.35 1.33
CA SER A 240 -0.97 -23.63 1.19
C SER A 240 -1.58 -24.78 2.00
N HIS A 241 -2.01 -24.51 3.25
CA HIS A 241 -2.67 -25.49 4.10
C HIS A 241 -3.97 -26.01 3.47
N ALA A 242 -4.83 -25.09 3.02
CA ALA A 242 -6.08 -25.42 2.36
C ALA A 242 -5.86 -26.18 1.05
N VAL A 243 -4.90 -25.72 0.22
CA VAL A 243 -4.57 -26.38 -1.05
C VAL A 243 -4.08 -27.81 -0.83
N SER A 244 -3.29 -28.08 0.22
CA SER A 244 -2.86 -29.44 0.55
C SER A 244 -4.05 -30.38 0.87
N CYS A 245 -5.07 -29.89 1.58
CA CYS A 245 -6.28 -30.65 1.88
C CYS A 245 -7.15 -30.86 0.63
N LEU A 246 -7.31 -29.82 -0.19
CA LEU A 246 -8.06 -29.92 -1.45
C LEU A 246 -7.43 -30.93 -2.41
N ARG A 247 -6.10 -30.99 -2.47
CA ARG A 247 -5.36 -32.00 -3.24
C ARG A 247 -5.60 -33.42 -2.71
N HIS A 248 -5.61 -33.59 -1.39
CA HIS A 248 -5.93 -34.88 -0.75
C HIS A 248 -7.31 -35.40 -1.21
N GLU A 249 -8.31 -34.53 -1.20
CA GLU A 249 -9.69 -34.84 -1.63
C GLU A 249 -9.91 -34.75 -3.16
N ARG A 250 -8.87 -34.45 -3.94
CA ARG A 250 -8.94 -34.27 -5.41
C ARG A 250 -9.96 -33.20 -5.84
N ILE A 251 -10.16 -32.19 -5.01
CA ILE A 251 -11.01 -31.04 -5.31
C ILE A 251 -10.18 -29.98 -6.05
N PRO A 252 -10.63 -29.49 -7.22
CA PRO A 252 -9.97 -28.39 -7.91
C PRO A 252 -9.92 -27.14 -7.03
N GLU A 253 -8.72 -26.61 -6.83
CA GLU A 253 -8.43 -25.43 -6.00
C GLU A 253 -9.12 -24.13 -6.45
N ASP A 254 -9.47 -24.02 -7.73
CA ASP A 254 -10.21 -22.90 -8.30
C ASP A 254 -11.72 -22.97 -8.00
N SER A 255 -12.27 -24.16 -7.78
CA SER A 255 -13.71 -24.37 -7.49
C SER A 255 -14.18 -23.72 -6.18
N VAL A 256 -13.26 -23.48 -5.24
CA VAL A 256 -13.55 -22.87 -3.94
C VAL A 256 -13.36 -21.36 -3.90
N LEU A 257 -12.93 -20.76 -5.02
CA LEU A 257 -12.72 -19.31 -5.10
C LEU A 257 -14.05 -18.55 -5.06
N PRO A 258 -14.13 -17.43 -4.32
CA PRO A 258 -15.27 -16.51 -4.38
C PRO A 258 -15.52 -15.95 -5.78
N TRP A 259 -16.79 -15.69 -6.10
CA TRP A 259 -17.22 -15.10 -7.38
C TRP A 259 -16.52 -13.78 -7.71
N CYS A 260 -16.16 -12.96 -6.72
CA CYS A 260 -15.48 -11.67 -6.94
C CYS A 260 -14.10 -11.78 -7.64
N TYR A 261 -13.53 -12.99 -7.73
CA TYR A 261 -12.29 -13.26 -8.46
C TYR A 261 -12.49 -13.79 -9.88
N SER A 262 -13.74 -14.03 -10.27
CA SER A 262 -14.08 -14.54 -11.60
C SER A 262 -13.87 -13.48 -12.68
N ILE A 263 -13.79 -13.93 -13.93
CA ILE A 263 -13.81 -13.05 -15.10
C ILE A 263 -15.19 -12.40 -15.28
N GLU A 264 -16.27 -13.07 -14.86
CA GLU A 264 -17.62 -12.52 -14.87
C GLU A 264 -17.75 -11.28 -13.94
N ALA A 265 -17.24 -11.36 -12.71
CA ALA A 265 -17.20 -10.23 -11.80
C ALA A 265 -16.35 -9.09 -12.36
N PHE A 266 -15.21 -9.41 -13.00
CA PHE A 266 -14.38 -8.42 -13.67
C PHE A 266 -15.13 -7.72 -14.82
N ASN A 267 -15.83 -8.48 -15.66
CA ASN A 267 -16.64 -7.96 -16.75
C ASN A 267 -17.79 -7.11 -16.21
N SER A 268 -18.41 -7.48 -15.10
CA SER A 268 -19.44 -6.69 -14.44
C SER A 268 -18.89 -5.34 -13.96
N ALA A 269 -17.71 -5.34 -13.33
CA ALA A 269 -17.05 -4.13 -12.84
C ALA A 269 -16.62 -3.16 -13.96
N TYR A 270 -16.25 -3.69 -15.14
CA TYR A 270 -15.84 -2.90 -16.30
C TYR A 270 -16.90 -2.81 -17.40
N GLY A 271 -18.11 -3.34 -17.18
CA GLY A 271 -19.13 -3.48 -18.22
C GLY A 271 -19.79 -2.18 -18.62
N TRP A 272 -19.89 -1.23 -17.69
CA TRP A 272 -20.44 0.09 -17.93
C TRP A 272 -19.40 1.02 -18.57
N ASN A 273 -19.81 1.65 -19.67
CA ASN A 273 -18.97 2.55 -20.45
C ASN A 273 -19.16 4.01 -20.01
N ILE A 274 -18.04 4.72 -19.90
CA ILE A 274 -18.07 6.18 -19.79
C ILE A 274 -18.31 6.73 -21.20
N MET A 275 -19.49 7.30 -21.44
CA MET A 275 -19.89 7.75 -22.76
C MET A 275 -19.12 9.02 -23.21
N PRO A 276 -18.75 9.13 -24.50
CA PRO A 276 -18.18 10.36 -25.04
C PRO A 276 -19.18 11.52 -24.94
N CYS A 277 -18.67 12.75 -24.95
CA CYS A 277 -19.50 13.95 -25.13
C CYS A 277 -19.19 14.55 -26.50
N ASN A 278 -20.21 15.13 -27.13
CA ASN A 278 -20.02 15.92 -28.34
C ASN A 278 -19.17 17.16 -28.06
N ASP A 279 -18.76 17.86 -29.11
CA ASP A 279 -18.04 19.12 -28.96
C ASP A 279 -18.92 20.18 -28.26
N LYS A 280 -18.27 21.07 -27.50
CA LYS A 280 -18.94 22.14 -26.75
C LYS A 280 -19.82 23.03 -27.64
N SER A 281 -19.47 23.19 -28.92
CA SER A 281 -20.26 23.95 -29.89
C SER A 281 -21.68 23.42 -30.11
N THR A 282 -21.92 22.15 -29.78
CA THR A 282 -23.21 21.47 -29.98
C THR A 282 -24.00 21.28 -28.68
N TRP A 283 -23.47 21.73 -27.55
CA TRP A 283 -24.13 21.52 -26.25
C TRP A 283 -25.32 22.46 -26.11
N GLU A 284 -26.45 21.90 -25.68
CA GLU A 284 -27.63 22.68 -25.32
C GLU A 284 -27.34 23.57 -24.10
N ASN A 285 -27.88 24.78 -24.12
CA ASN A 285 -27.81 25.66 -22.97
C ASN A 285 -28.87 25.25 -21.94
N VAL A 286 -28.42 24.62 -20.86
CA VAL A 286 -29.29 24.13 -19.78
C VAL A 286 -29.64 25.20 -18.72
N GLY A 287 -29.26 26.47 -18.93
CA GLY A 287 -29.56 27.55 -17.98
C GLY A 287 -28.88 27.39 -16.62
N GLY A 288 -27.80 26.61 -16.55
CA GLY A 288 -27.09 26.31 -15.31
C GLY A 288 -26.39 27.54 -14.71
N PRO A 289 -26.06 27.50 -13.40
CA PRO A 289 -25.40 28.61 -12.72
C PRO A 289 -24.04 28.92 -13.38
N GLN A 290 -23.74 30.21 -13.51
CA GLN A 290 -22.46 30.65 -14.07
C GLN A 290 -21.32 30.30 -13.11
N VAL A 291 -20.53 29.27 -13.45
CA VAL A 291 -19.35 28.88 -12.68
C VAL A 291 -18.24 29.91 -12.91
N LYS A 292 -17.98 30.74 -11.90
CA LYS A 292 -16.88 31.71 -11.91
C LYS A 292 -15.54 30.99 -11.69
N PRO A 293 -14.42 31.53 -12.20
CA PRO A 293 -13.11 31.00 -11.86
C PRO A 293 -12.90 31.03 -10.34
N PRO A 294 -12.16 30.08 -9.76
CA PRO A 294 -11.82 30.11 -8.34
C PRO A 294 -11.15 31.43 -7.98
N VAL A 295 -11.46 31.96 -6.78
CA VAL A 295 -10.76 33.13 -6.25
C VAL A 295 -9.29 32.74 -6.10
N TYR A 296 -8.41 33.38 -6.88
CA TYR A 296 -6.99 33.06 -6.85
C TYR A 296 -6.34 33.67 -5.61
N GLU A 297 -6.12 32.85 -4.58
CA GLU A 297 -5.26 33.21 -3.46
C GLU A 297 -3.82 32.79 -3.75
N LYS A 298 -2.91 33.77 -3.83
CA LYS A 298 -1.49 33.51 -4.05
C LYS A 298 -0.87 32.87 -2.81
N LYS A 299 -0.88 31.54 -2.73
CA LYS A 299 -0.11 30.81 -1.71
C LYS A 299 1.38 30.99 -2.01
N VAL A 300 2.17 31.31 -0.97
CA VAL A 300 3.62 31.52 -1.11
C VAL A 300 4.30 30.20 -1.45
N GLY A 301 4.97 30.16 -2.60
CA GLY A 301 5.70 28.99 -3.09
C GLY A 301 4.94 28.19 -4.15
N ARG A 302 5.68 27.50 -5.02
CA ARG A 302 5.10 26.63 -6.05
C ARG A 302 4.50 25.39 -5.38
N PRO A 303 3.22 25.04 -5.62
CA PRO A 303 2.67 23.77 -5.15
C PRO A 303 3.52 22.60 -5.66
N PRO A 304 3.90 21.65 -4.80
CA PRO A 304 4.75 20.54 -5.20
C PRO A 304 3.99 19.61 -6.17
N LYS A 305 4.61 19.31 -7.33
CA LYS A 305 4.05 18.46 -8.41
C LYS A 305 3.82 17.01 -7.99
N ALA A 306 4.67 16.52 -7.09
CA ALA A 306 4.59 15.18 -6.54
C ALA A 306 4.63 15.27 -5.02
N ARG A 307 4.00 14.30 -4.35
CA ARG A 307 4.15 14.14 -2.91
C ARG A 307 5.64 14.11 -2.57
N ARG A 308 6.03 14.87 -1.55
CA ARG A 308 7.38 14.77 -1.00
C ARG A 308 7.55 13.37 -0.42
N LYS A 309 8.45 12.60 -1.03
CA LYS A 309 8.82 11.28 -0.54
C LYS A 309 9.40 11.40 0.87
N ALA A 310 8.97 10.53 1.78
CA ALA A 310 9.57 10.46 3.10
C ALA A 310 11.02 9.96 2.98
N ALA A 311 11.88 10.25 3.96
CA ALA A 311 13.31 9.91 3.87
C ALA A 311 13.56 8.41 3.59
N HIS A 312 12.70 7.53 4.11
CA HIS A 312 12.77 6.08 3.90
C HIS A 312 12.34 5.62 2.49
N GLU A 313 11.67 6.47 1.71
CA GLU A 313 11.21 6.17 0.35
C GLU A 313 12.24 6.58 -0.71
N VAL A 314 13.33 7.24 -0.30
CA VAL A 314 14.40 7.72 -1.18
C VAL A 314 15.54 6.72 -1.19
N CYS A 315 15.44 5.73 -2.08
CA CYS A 315 16.59 4.92 -2.47
C CYS A 315 17.29 5.58 -3.66
N GLY A 316 18.61 5.81 -3.56
CA GLY A 316 19.45 6.07 -4.72
C GLY A 316 19.71 4.78 -5.52
N PRO A 317 20.40 4.88 -6.67
CA PRO A 317 20.78 3.72 -7.48
C PRO A 317 21.54 2.64 -6.69
N ASN A 318 22.26 3.04 -5.64
CA ASN A 318 23.10 2.17 -4.80
C ASN A 318 22.60 2.05 -3.35
N GLY A 319 21.30 2.23 -3.11
CA GLY A 319 20.69 2.07 -1.78
C GLY A 319 20.32 3.37 -1.04
N PRO A 320 20.09 3.32 0.29
CA PRO A 320 19.60 4.45 1.07
C PRO A 320 20.55 5.65 1.00
N ARG A 321 20.03 6.85 0.74
CA ARG A 321 20.84 8.07 0.81
C ARG A 321 21.12 8.42 2.28
N LEU A 322 22.36 8.26 2.72
CA LEU A 322 22.80 8.70 4.05
C LEU A 322 22.62 10.22 4.21
N THR A 323 22.18 10.64 5.38
CA THR A 323 22.04 12.04 5.74
C THR A 323 23.41 12.69 5.81
N LYS A 324 23.60 13.87 5.20
CA LYS A 324 24.85 14.66 5.30
C LYS A 324 25.04 15.33 6.67
N HIS A 325 24.32 14.88 7.70
CA HIS A 325 24.37 15.50 9.01
C HIS A 325 25.69 15.10 9.69
N GLY A 326 26.48 16.09 10.11
CA GLY A 326 27.82 15.89 10.68
C GLY A 326 28.97 15.79 9.66
N LEU A 327 28.71 15.83 8.34
CA LEU A 327 29.77 15.93 7.35
C LEU A 327 30.18 17.39 7.13
N THR A 328 31.45 17.69 7.39
CA THR A 328 32.05 18.96 6.99
C THR A 328 32.19 18.99 5.47
N MET A 329 31.40 19.86 4.82
CA MET A 329 31.46 20.02 3.37
C MET A 329 32.72 20.80 2.99
N HIS A 330 33.61 20.15 2.23
CA HIS A 330 34.81 20.76 1.65
C HIS A 330 34.52 21.27 0.24
N CYS A 331 35.02 22.47 -0.07
CA CYS A 331 34.91 23.06 -1.39
C CYS A 331 35.63 22.20 -2.43
N SER A 332 34.94 21.81 -3.50
CA SER A 332 35.53 20.97 -4.55
C SER A 332 36.63 21.69 -5.38
N HIS A 333 36.81 22.99 -5.20
CA HIS A 333 37.76 23.82 -5.94
C HIS A 333 39.05 24.12 -5.17
N CYS A 334 38.96 24.36 -3.86
CA CYS A 334 40.11 24.66 -3.00
C CYS A 334 40.33 23.65 -1.87
N GLY A 335 39.38 22.76 -1.58
CA GLY A 335 39.49 21.75 -0.53
C GLY A 335 39.12 22.23 0.88
N GLU A 336 38.97 23.54 1.09
CA GLU A 336 38.68 24.09 2.42
C GLU A 336 37.22 23.90 2.86
N PRO A 337 36.95 23.71 4.17
CA PRO A 337 35.61 23.64 4.71
C PRO A 337 34.90 25.01 4.72
N GLY A 338 33.60 25.01 5.00
CA GLY A 338 32.83 26.23 5.27
C GLY A 338 32.25 26.98 4.06
N HIS A 339 32.52 26.52 2.83
CA HIS A 339 31.88 27.05 1.63
C HIS A 339 31.77 26.00 0.51
N ASN A 340 30.86 26.24 -0.44
CA ASN A 340 30.73 25.38 -1.62
C ASN A 340 31.45 26.00 -2.83
N SER A 341 31.79 25.18 -3.82
CA SER A 341 32.51 25.67 -5.00
C SER A 341 31.70 26.62 -5.89
N ALA A 342 30.36 26.63 -5.80
CA ALA A 342 29.52 27.56 -6.54
C ALA A 342 29.55 28.98 -5.96
N THR A 343 29.81 29.11 -4.65
CA THR A 343 29.96 30.40 -3.95
C THR A 343 31.41 30.85 -3.83
N TYR A 344 32.37 30.07 -4.30
CA TYR A 344 33.79 30.40 -4.20
C TYR A 344 34.19 31.50 -5.20
N ALA A 345 34.60 32.67 -4.68
CA ALA A 345 34.89 33.86 -5.49
C ALA A 345 35.99 33.63 -6.54
N ARG A 346 37.03 32.88 -6.20
CA ARG A 346 38.15 32.56 -7.12
C ARG A 346 37.74 31.66 -8.29
N LYS A 347 36.76 30.77 -8.10
CA LYS A 347 36.15 30.03 -9.22
C LYS A 347 35.35 30.96 -10.12
N LYS A 348 34.63 31.94 -9.56
CA LYS A 348 33.90 32.95 -10.35
C LYS A 348 34.85 33.86 -11.12
N ALA A 349 36.06 34.07 -10.61
CA ALA A 349 37.14 34.80 -11.28
C ALA A 349 37.91 33.94 -12.31
N GLY A 350 37.51 32.68 -12.54
CA GLY A 350 38.11 31.81 -13.57
C GLY A 350 39.44 31.16 -13.17
N GLU A 351 39.83 31.19 -11.90
CA GLU A 351 41.06 30.52 -11.45
C GLU A 351 40.93 28.99 -11.57
N PRO A 352 42.00 28.27 -11.93
CA PRO A 352 41.99 26.82 -12.04
C PRO A 352 41.82 26.13 -10.68
N ALA A 353 41.14 24.99 -10.66
CA ALA A 353 40.98 24.19 -9.46
C ALA A 353 42.33 23.65 -8.96
N VAL A 354 42.51 23.61 -7.64
CA VAL A 354 43.71 23.02 -7.03
C VAL A 354 43.69 21.52 -7.31
N LYS A 355 44.68 21.01 -8.06
CA LYS A 355 44.83 19.57 -8.34
C LYS A 355 45.11 18.84 -7.03
N LYS A 356 44.19 17.98 -6.59
CA LYS A 356 44.47 17.02 -5.50
C LYS A 356 45.49 16.01 -6.00
N SER A 357 46.65 15.91 -5.35
CA SER A 357 47.55 14.76 -5.54
C SER A 357 46.91 13.55 -4.87
N ASN A 358 46.55 12.54 -5.65
CA ASN A 358 46.17 11.23 -5.11
C ASN A 358 47.45 10.55 -4.59
N LYS A 359 47.91 10.90 -3.39
CA LYS A 359 48.74 9.98 -2.61
C LYS A 359 47.80 9.02 -1.92
N ALA A 360 47.64 7.84 -2.50
CA ALA A 360 47.04 6.71 -1.81
C ALA A 360 47.89 6.40 -0.58
N THR A 361 47.37 6.68 0.61
CA THR A 361 47.94 6.20 1.87
C THR A 361 47.41 4.79 2.10
N PRO A 362 48.26 3.74 2.19
CA PRO A 362 47.77 2.42 2.53
C PRO A 362 47.26 2.47 3.97
N THR A 363 45.96 2.25 4.15
CA THR A 363 45.39 2.02 5.48
C THR A 363 45.61 0.56 5.79
N THR A 364 46.65 0.26 6.56
CA THR A 364 46.81 -1.02 7.24
C THR A 364 45.64 -1.14 8.21
N VAL A 365 44.69 -2.02 7.90
CA VAL A 365 43.69 -2.46 8.88
C VAL A 365 44.37 -3.56 9.68
N GLU A 366 44.83 -3.22 10.89
CA GLU A 366 45.11 -4.22 11.91
C GLU A 366 43.78 -4.93 12.22
N LEU A 367 43.65 -6.17 11.76
CA LEU A 367 42.66 -7.09 12.28
C LEU A 367 43.07 -7.42 13.72
N ASP A 368 42.35 -6.86 14.68
CA ASP A 368 42.38 -7.32 16.05
C ASP A 368 41.74 -8.73 16.09
N GLN A 369 42.59 -9.75 15.95
CA GLN A 369 42.22 -11.14 16.12
C GLN A 369 42.09 -11.43 17.62
N GLN A 370 40.87 -11.44 18.13
CA GLN A 370 40.59 -12.12 19.40
C GLN A 370 40.92 -13.63 19.25
N PRO A 371 41.67 -14.25 20.18
CA PRO A 371 42.04 -15.65 20.06
C PRO A 371 40.82 -16.56 20.24
N ARG A 372 40.64 -17.49 19.29
CA ARG A 372 39.87 -18.71 19.50
C ARG A 372 40.64 -19.60 20.47
N GLU A 373 40.16 -19.71 21.71
CA GLU A 373 40.49 -20.88 22.52
C GLU A 373 39.67 -22.07 22.01
N GLN A 374 40.40 -22.99 21.36
CA GLN A 374 39.99 -24.36 21.15
C GLN A 374 40.28 -25.13 22.44
N LEU A 375 39.24 -25.71 23.06
CA LEU A 375 39.39 -26.89 23.90
C LEU A 375 38.61 -28.02 23.21
N ALA A 376 39.37 -28.99 22.73
CA ALA A 376 38.90 -30.23 22.16
C ALA A 376 38.79 -31.31 23.24
N THR A 377 37.92 -32.29 22.98
CA THR A 377 37.82 -33.66 23.55
C THR A 377 37.40 -33.74 25.03
N VAL A 378 36.37 -34.51 25.41
CA VAL A 378 35.94 -35.87 25.01
C VAL A 378 34.44 -35.93 24.78
#